data_AF-A0A8S9X8K8-F1
#
_entry.id   AF-A0A8S9X8K8-F1
#
_cell.length_a   1.000
_cell.length_b   1.000
_cell.length_c   1.000
_cell.angle_alpha   90.00
_cell.angle_beta   90.00
_cell.angle_gamma   90.00
#
_symmetry.space_group_name_H-M   'P 1'
#
loop_
_entity.id
_entity.type
_entity.pdbx_description
1 polymer ?
#
loop_
_entity_poly.entity_id
_entity_poly.type
_entity_poly.pdbx_seq_one_letter_code
_entity_poly.pdbx_strand_id
1 'polypeptide(L)'
;MGLRMEVGCRVKGEGKSKEVGESKSTLTPAQLDELLAERSYVAGFEPSSADSEAFKRLQPADLDNRPNLMRWHRHLASFLPNLPNKTLGTESSLAANFDLLTLEDQDNLKSLSVAQIKEARLLIDEAMKNNEIKLGEYELERNKALGELGNIRHPSVPISNDEDENKVEKLWGDTTTKKKYSHVDLIHMIDGIEADAGAEVAGGRGYYLKGPAVFLQYALIHLSLQQWMARGYTPIYTPFFMRKEVMQQVAQLSQFDEELYKVSGKGSEEQYLIATSEQPLAALHKGEWVAENTLPKRYIGVSTCFRQEAGSHGRDTRGIFRVHQFEKVEQFTLTSPHDNKSWEMFEEMIGNAEQFYQDLGIGYRVVNIVSGALNNAASKKLDLEAWFPGSGAFRELVSCSNCLDYQARRLLVRYGQTKKMNAQTDYVHMLNATACAVTRVICAILETHQTEDGIIVPPVLRPFLPPSLREKIPFVKTAPIDEEETKKAKKQKEGMKKKAATGDS
;
A
#
# COMPACT_ATOMS: atom_id res chain seq x y z
N MET A 1 -11.16 -55.97 8.55
CA MET A 1 -12.57 -55.67 8.86
C MET A 1 -13.03 -54.65 7.84
N GLY A 2 -13.85 -55.04 6.87
CA GLY A 2 -14.27 -54.09 5.82
C GLY A 2 -15.31 -53.09 6.36
N LEU A 3 -15.24 -51.84 5.88
CA LEU A 3 -16.26 -50.82 6.07
C LEU A 3 -17.41 -51.03 5.09
N ARG A 4 -18.61 -51.37 5.55
CA ARG A 4 -19.81 -51.40 4.69
C ARG A 4 -20.23 -49.96 4.42
N MET A 5 -20.23 -49.52 3.16
CA MET A 5 -20.67 -48.18 2.79
C MET A 5 -21.66 -48.22 1.62
N GLU A 6 -22.72 -47.42 1.74
CA GLU A 6 -23.52 -46.92 0.62
C GLU A 6 -23.06 -45.49 0.38
N VAL A 7 -22.29 -45.24 -0.68
CA VAL A 7 -21.91 -43.86 -1.04
C VAL A 7 -23.06 -43.26 -1.83
N GLY A 8 -23.96 -42.57 -1.14
CA GLY A 8 -25.07 -41.84 -1.75
C GLY A 8 -25.10 -40.39 -1.25
N CYS A 9 -25.03 -39.43 -2.16
CA CYS A 9 -25.13 -38.00 -1.84
C CYS A 9 -26.43 -37.41 -2.40
N ARG A 10 -27.09 -36.52 -1.63
CA ARG A 10 -28.20 -35.68 -2.11
C ARG A 10 -27.69 -34.28 -2.43
N VAL A 11 -27.99 -33.77 -3.64
CA VAL A 11 -27.71 -32.39 -4.05
C VAL A 11 -28.88 -31.50 -3.63
N LYS A 12 -28.64 -30.41 -2.90
CA LYS A 12 -29.67 -29.40 -2.58
C LYS A 12 -29.95 -28.55 -3.84
N GLY A 13 -31.17 -28.59 -4.40
CA GLY A 13 -31.62 -27.53 -5.33
C GLY A 13 -32.39 -27.88 -6.62
N GLU A 14 -32.58 -29.15 -7.01
CA GLU A 14 -33.44 -29.50 -8.16
C GLU A 14 -34.54 -30.46 -7.74
N GLY A 15 -35.79 -30.16 -8.10
CA GLY A 15 -37.01 -30.86 -7.67
C GLY A 15 -37.19 -32.33 -8.08
N LYS A 16 -36.10 -33.05 -8.37
CA LYS A 16 -36.03 -34.52 -8.39
C LYS A 16 -34.63 -34.94 -7.92
N SER A 17 -34.56 -35.58 -6.75
CA SER A 17 -33.36 -36.23 -6.24
C SER A 17 -32.84 -37.25 -7.25
N LYS A 18 -31.72 -36.97 -7.92
CA LYS A 18 -30.95 -37.98 -8.66
C LYS A 18 -29.95 -38.62 -7.71
N GLU A 19 -30.17 -39.88 -7.38
CA GLU A 19 -29.18 -40.73 -6.70
C GLU A 19 -28.00 -40.98 -7.64
N VAL A 20 -26.80 -40.56 -7.23
CA VAL A 20 -25.57 -40.84 -7.99
C VAL A 20 -24.95 -42.14 -7.47
N GLY A 21 -25.46 -43.27 -7.98
CA GLY A 21 -24.81 -44.58 -8.02
C GLY A 21 -24.50 -45.27 -6.68
N GLU A 22 -25.34 -46.24 -6.30
CA GLU A 22 -25.09 -47.16 -5.19
C GLU A 22 -23.99 -48.18 -5.53
N SER A 23 -22.90 -48.20 -4.75
CA SER A 23 -21.95 -49.32 -4.72
C SER A 23 -22.04 -49.99 -3.35
N LYS A 24 -22.65 -51.17 -3.28
CA LYS A 24 -22.73 -52.01 -2.06
C LYS A 24 -21.46 -52.86 -1.90
N SER A 25 -20.30 -52.23 -1.75
CA SER A 25 -19.03 -52.93 -1.53
C SER A 25 -18.31 -52.44 -0.28
N THR A 26 -17.62 -53.37 0.38
CA THR A 26 -16.94 -53.13 1.65
C THR A 26 -15.53 -52.58 1.36
N LEU A 27 -15.32 -51.27 1.51
CA LEU A 27 -14.06 -50.61 1.13
C LEU A 27 -13.04 -50.58 2.28
N THR A 28 -11.75 -50.65 1.94
CA THR A 28 -10.65 -50.33 2.87
C THR A 28 -10.36 -48.81 2.86
N PRO A 29 -9.70 -48.25 3.91
CA PRO A 29 -9.34 -46.82 3.93
C PRO A 29 -8.54 -46.35 2.71
N ALA A 30 -7.68 -47.21 2.15
CA ALA A 30 -6.92 -46.89 0.93
C ALA A 30 -7.82 -46.78 -0.31
N GLN A 31 -8.76 -47.72 -0.48
CA GLN A 31 -9.71 -47.69 -1.59
C GLN A 31 -10.69 -46.51 -1.48
N LEU A 32 -11.01 -46.10 -0.25
CA LEU A 32 -11.86 -44.93 0.00
C LEU A 32 -11.14 -43.62 -0.36
N ASP A 33 -9.85 -43.48 -0.06
CA ASP A 33 -9.05 -42.32 -0.45
C ASP A 33 -8.95 -42.16 -1.97
N GLU A 34 -8.80 -43.28 -2.70
CA GLU A 34 -8.78 -43.31 -4.17
C GLU A 34 -10.15 -42.94 -4.77
N LEU A 35 -11.24 -43.48 -4.22
CA LEU A 35 -12.60 -43.14 -4.66
C LEU A 35 -12.95 -41.67 -4.41
N LEU A 36 -12.48 -41.09 -3.30
CA LEU A 36 -12.65 -39.68 -2.98
C LEU A 36 -11.78 -38.76 -3.86
N ALA A 37 -10.71 -39.27 -4.47
CA ALA A 37 -9.91 -38.52 -5.44
C ALA A 37 -10.69 -38.24 -6.73
N GLU A 38 -11.49 -39.22 -7.18
CA GLU A 38 -12.28 -39.11 -8.43
C GLU A 38 -13.60 -38.34 -8.22
N ARG A 39 -14.09 -38.24 -6.99
CA ARG A 39 -15.35 -37.60 -6.63
C ARG A 39 -15.13 -36.45 -5.64
N SER A 40 -14.79 -35.26 -6.14
CA SER A 40 -14.63 -34.06 -5.32
C SER A 40 -15.94 -33.64 -4.65
N TYR A 41 -16.07 -33.83 -3.34
CA TYR A 41 -17.35 -33.76 -2.60
C TYR A 41 -17.58 -32.44 -1.81
N VAL A 42 -16.88 -31.34 -2.12
CA VAL A 42 -16.68 -30.24 -1.14
C VAL A 42 -17.62 -29.03 -1.28
N ALA A 43 -18.66 -29.08 -2.12
CA ALA A 43 -19.63 -27.98 -2.17
C ALA A 43 -21.08 -28.46 -2.37
N GLY A 44 -21.95 -28.17 -1.40
CA GLY A 44 -23.41 -28.34 -1.52
C GLY A 44 -23.98 -29.70 -1.09
N PHE A 45 -23.23 -30.49 -0.32
CA PHE A 45 -23.62 -31.85 0.09
C PHE A 45 -23.74 -32.01 1.61
N GLU A 46 -24.74 -32.79 2.05
CA GLU A 46 -24.94 -33.20 3.44
C GLU A 46 -24.57 -34.69 3.63
N PRO A 47 -23.95 -35.09 4.76
CA PRO A 47 -23.56 -36.48 5.01
C PRO A 47 -24.72 -37.45 5.08
N SER A 48 -24.59 -38.64 4.48
CA SER A 48 -25.56 -39.72 4.68
C SER A 48 -25.35 -40.45 6.01
N SER A 49 -26.30 -41.31 6.37
CA SER A 49 -26.18 -42.23 7.52
C SER A 49 -24.97 -43.18 7.37
N ALA A 50 -24.68 -43.61 6.14
CA ALA A 50 -23.53 -44.47 5.84
C ALA A 50 -22.19 -43.73 6.00
N ASP A 51 -22.11 -42.45 5.59
CA ASP A 51 -20.93 -41.61 5.80
C ASP A 51 -20.63 -41.42 7.29
N SER A 52 -21.68 -41.23 8.09
CA SER A 52 -21.57 -41.08 9.55
C SER A 52 -21.08 -42.35 10.24
N GLU A 53 -21.50 -43.53 9.75
CA GLU A 53 -21.06 -44.82 10.29
C GLU A 53 -19.61 -45.16 9.89
N ALA A 54 -19.22 -44.80 8.67
CA ALA A 54 -17.84 -44.94 8.19
C ALA A 54 -16.89 -44.00 8.96
N PHE A 55 -17.29 -42.75 9.18
CA PHE A 55 -16.56 -41.78 10.00
C PHE A 55 -16.24 -42.33 11.40
N LYS A 56 -17.24 -42.91 12.09
CA LYS A 56 -17.08 -43.47 13.44
C LYS A 56 -16.11 -44.66 13.52
N ARG A 57 -15.85 -45.34 12.40
CA ARG A 57 -15.01 -46.53 12.34
C ARG A 57 -13.55 -46.22 12.00
N LEU A 58 -13.26 -45.04 11.46
CA LEU A 58 -11.89 -44.61 11.14
C LEU A 58 -11.11 -44.31 12.42
N GLN A 59 -9.89 -44.83 12.49
CA GLN A 59 -8.92 -44.46 13.51
C GLN A 59 -7.95 -43.39 12.99
N PRO A 60 -7.29 -42.62 13.87
CA PRO A 60 -6.32 -41.60 13.44
C PRO A 60 -5.23 -42.14 12.50
N ALA A 61 -4.75 -43.37 12.73
CA ALA A 61 -3.76 -44.03 11.88
C ALA A 61 -4.27 -44.38 10.46
N ASP A 62 -5.59 -44.42 10.26
CA ASP A 62 -6.20 -44.62 8.94
C ASP A 62 -6.18 -43.34 8.08
N LEU A 63 -5.88 -42.19 8.67
CA LEU A 63 -5.83 -40.89 7.98
C LEU A 63 -4.42 -40.53 7.48
N ASP A 64 -3.38 -41.16 8.04
CA ASP A 64 -2.00 -40.90 7.68
C ASP A 64 -1.73 -41.26 6.21
N ASN A 65 -1.07 -40.34 5.49
CA ASN A 65 -0.75 -40.43 4.06
C ASN A 65 -1.96 -40.61 3.12
N ARG A 66 -3.17 -40.19 3.52
CA ARG A 66 -4.40 -40.26 2.70
C ARG A 66 -5.11 -38.90 2.65
N PRO A 67 -4.73 -37.99 1.72
CA PRO A 67 -5.15 -36.59 1.74
C PRO A 67 -6.64 -36.39 1.40
N ASN A 68 -7.24 -37.23 0.56
CA ASN A 68 -8.64 -37.10 0.15
C ASN A 68 -9.56 -37.61 1.26
N LEU A 69 -9.17 -38.69 1.93
CA LEU A 69 -9.83 -39.23 3.12
C LEU A 69 -9.69 -38.28 4.33
N MET A 70 -8.54 -37.63 4.51
CA MET A 70 -8.34 -36.59 5.51
C MET A 70 -9.27 -35.39 5.29
N ARG A 71 -9.40 -34.95 4.04
CA ARG A 71 -10.38 -33.92 3.66
C ARG A 71 -11.79 -34.42 3.98
N TRP A 72 -12.09 -35.66 3.58
CA TRP A 72 -13.19 -36.56 3.97
C TRP A 72 -13.67 -36.29 5.39
N HIS A 73 -12.80 -36.76 6.25
CA HIS A 73 -12.94 -36.80 7.67
C HIS A 73 -13.11 -35.41 8.25
N ARG A 74 -12.35 -34.40 7.80
CA ARG A 74 -12.48 -33.02 8.29
C ARG A 74 -13.83 -32.40 7.93
N HIS A 75 -14.34 -32.68 6.73
CA HIS A 75 -15.66 -32.23 6.32
C HIS A 75 -16.75 -32.86 7.18
N LEU A 76 -16.74 -34.18 7.37
CA LEU A 76 -17.70 -34.87 8.23
C LEU A 76 -17.58 -34.44 9.70
N ALA A 77 -16.35 -34.21 10.19
CA ALA A 77 -16.12 -33.70 11.53
C ALA A 77 -16.74 -32.30 11.73
N SER A 78 -16.86 -31.49 10.67
CA SER A 78 -17.55 -30.19 10.77
C SER A 78 -19.06 -30.31 11.02
N PHE A 79 -19.64 -31.49 10.79
CA PHE A 79 -21.04 -31.81 11.09
C PHE A 79 -21.25 -32.52 12.44
N LEU A 80 -20.18 -32.82 13.21
CA LEU A 80 -20.28 -33.48 14.52
C LEU A 80 -21.16 -32.77 15.57
N PRO A 81 -21.38 -31.44 15.56
CA PRO A 81 -22.35 -30.83 16.46
C PRO A 81 -23.80 -31.34 16.24
N ASN A 82 -24.10 -31.99 15.10
CA ASN A 82 -25.45 -32.26 14.62
C ASN A 82 -25.79 -33.75 14.42
N LEU A 83 -25.10 -34.69 15.10
CA LEU A 83 -25.47 -36.11 15.03
C LEU A 83 -26.36 -36.51 16.23
N PRO A 84 -27.67 -36.72 16.06
CA PRO A 84 -28.56 -37.04 17.16
C PRO A 84 -28.38 -38.50 17.60
N ASN A 85 -28.11 -38.69 18.88
CA ASN A 85 -28.39 -39.93 19.60
C ASN A 85 -29.54 -39.62 20.55
N LYS A 86 -30.75 -40.13 20.31
CA LYS A 86 -31.87 -39.98 21.26
C LYS A 86 -32.76 -41.21 21.34
N THR A 87 -32.70 -41.85 22.51
CA THR A 87 -33.83 -42.51 23.16
C THR A 87 -34.82 -41.46 23.67
N LEU A 88 -36.12 -41.72 23.45
CA LEU A 88 -37.24 -40.89 23.88
C LEU A 88 -37.39 -40.89 25.42
N GLY A 89 -37.55 -39.69 26.00
CA GLY A 89 -37.85 -39.47 27.41
C GLY A 89 -38.82 -38.29 27.59
N THR A 90 -39.71 -38.42 28.56
CA THR A 90 -40.98 -37.71 28.75
C THR A 90 -40.88 -36.25 29.27
N GLU A 91 -41.77 -35.41 28.74
CA GLU A 91 -42.46 -34.22 29.29
C GLU A 91 -41.76 -33.08 30.07
N SER A 92 -40.45 -33.04 30.29
CA SER A 92 -39.86 -31.86 30.98
C SER A 92 -38.48 -31.38 30.51
N SER A 93 -38.04 -31.69 29.29
CA SER A 93 -36.67 -31.39 28.86
C SER A 93 -36.52 -30.88 27.42
N LEU A 94 -37.38 -29.97 26.98
CA LEU A 94 -37.15 -29.27 25.71
C LEU A 94 -35.98 -28.27 25.77
N ALA A 95 -35.62 -27.79 26.95
CA ALA A 95 -34.52 -26.83 27.13
C ALA A 95 -33.11 -27.39 26.86
N ALA A 96 -32.91 -28.72 26.84
CA ALA A 96 -31.59 -29.31 26.59
C ALA A 96 -31.39 -29.79 25.14
N ASN A 97 -32.43 -29.70 24.30
CA ASN A 97 -32.59 -30.65 23.21
C ASN A 97 -33.25 -30.07 21.96
N PHE A 98 -33.35 -28.75 21.88
CA PHE A 98 -33.89 -28.04 20.73
C PHE A 98 -32.78 -27.75 19.72
N ASP A 99 -32.64 -28.64 18.74
CA ASP A 99 -31.76 -28.38 17.61
C ASP A 99 -32.50 -27.47 16.61
N LEU A 100 -32.11 -26.19 16.60
CA LEU A 100 -32.68 -25.15 15.74
C LEU A 100 -32.62 -25.51 14.24
N LEU A 101 -31.75 -26.43 13.85
CA LEU A 101 -31.63 -26.93 12.47
C LEU A 101 -32.76 -27.90 12.06
N THR A 102 -33.56 -28.40 13.01
CA THR A 102 -34.68 -29.32 12.74
C THR A 102 -36.01 -28.61 12.38
N LEU A 103 -36.00 -27.27 12.35
CA LEU A 103 -37.13 -26.41 11.97
C LEU A 103 -37.19 -26.11 10.46
N GLU A 104 -36.61 -26.95 9.61
CA GLU A 104 -36.70 -26.79 8.15
C GLU A 104 -38.12 -27.05 7.60
N ASP A 105 -38.97 -27.80 8.31
CA ASP A 105 -40.34 -28.13 7.89
C ASP A 105 -41.43 -27.37 8.68
N GLN A 106 -42.30 -26.66 7.97
CA GLN A 106 -43.44 -25.92 8.55
C GLN A 106 -44.38 -26.81 9.39
N ASP A 107 -44.41 -28.11 9.15
CA ASP A 107 -45.27 -29.05 9.87
C ASP A 107 -44.80 -29.34 11.30
N ASN A 108 -43.49 -29.22 11.59
CA ASN A 108 -42.94 -29.40 12.93
C ASN A 108 -43.31 -28.25 13.88
N LEU A 109 -43.59 -27.06 13.35
CA LEU A 109 -44.06 -25.91 14.13
C LEU A 109 -45.53 -26.03 14.54
N LYS A 110 -46.36 -26.73 13.74
CA LYS A 110 -47.80 -26.92 14.03
C LYS A 110 -48.05 -27.84 15.22
N SER A 111 -47.13 -28.76 15.50
CA SER A 111 -47.21 -29.68 16.65
C SER A 111 -46.77 -29.07 17.98
N LEU A 112 -46.21 -27.85 17.98
CA LEU A 112 -45.71 -27.19 19.19
C LEU A 112 -46.79 -26.33 19.84
N SER A 113 -46.81 -26.31 21.17
CA SER A 113 -47.62 -25.38 21.95
C SER A 113 -47.12 -23.94 21.84
N VAL A 114 -47.99 -22.97 22.08
CA VAL A 114 -47.65 -21.53 22.10
C VAL A 114 -46.49 -21.22 23.07
N ALA A 115 -46.39 -21.95 24.19
CA ALA A 115 -45.30 -21.78 25.15
C ALA A 115 -43.94 -22.23 24.57
N GLN A 116 -43.92 -23.39 23.90
CA GLN A 116 -42.71 -23.93 23.25
C GLN A 116 -42.27 -23.04 22.08
N ILE A 117 -43.21 -22.49 21.31
CA ILE A 117 -42.90 -21.54 20.22
C ILE A 117 -42.27 -20.26 20.77
N LYS A 118 -42.75 -19.74 21.91
CA LYS A 118 -42.16 -18.56 22.57
C LYS A 118 -40.74 -18.84 23.06
N GLU A 119 -40.49 -20.02 23.63
CA GLU A 119 -39.15 -20.42 24.08
C GLU A 119 -38.18 -20.61 22.91
N ALA A 120 -38.62 -21.28 21.84
CA ALA A 120 -37.84 -21.44 20.61
C ALA A 120 -37.48 -20.09 19.97
N ARG A 121 -38.41 -19.12 19.95
CA ARG A 121 -38.14 -17.77 19.48
C ARG A 121 -37.02 -17.10 20.28
N LEU A 122 -37.02 -17.21 21.62
CA LEU A 122 -35.97 -16.61 22.44
C LEU A 122 -34.60 -17.22 22.13
N LEU A 123 -34.54 -18.54 21.90
CA LEU A 123 -33.32 -19.22 21.48
C LEU A 123 -32.86 -18.80 20.07
N ILE A 124 -33.79 -18.59 19.14
CA ILE A 124 -33.49 -18.02 17.80
C ILE A 124 -32.90 -16.62 17.95
N ASP A 125 -33.56 -15.75 18.72
CA ASP A 125 -33.13 -14.36 18.93
C ASP A 125 -31.71 -14.32 19.56
N GLU A 126 -31.42 -15.23 20.51
CA GLU A 126 -30.09 -15.38 21.10
C GLU A 126 -29.05 -15.92 20.09
N ALA A 127 -29.40 -16.92 19.31
CA ALA A 127 -28.52 -17.48 18.27
C ALA A 127 -28.20 -16.46 17.17
N MET A 128 -29.19 -15.67 16.74
CA MET A 128 -29.01 -14.58 15.78
C MET A 128 -28.04 -13.53 16.32
N LYS A 129 -28.20 -13.10 17.58
CA LYS A 129 -27.30 -12.15 18.23
C LYS A 129 -25.86 -12.70 18.32
N ASN A 130 -25.70 -13.97 18.68
CA ASN A 130 -24.39 -14.62 18.74
C ASN A 130 -23.74 -14.75 17.36
N ASN A 131 -24.51 -15.04 16.32
CA ASN A 131 -24.02 -15.11 14.94
C ASN A 131 -23.62 -13.73 14.40
N GLU A 132 -24.34 -12.66 14.76
CA GLU A 132 -23.99 -11.29 14.40
C GLU A 132 -22.66 -10.85 15.03
N ILE A 133 -22.41 -11.21 16.30
CA ILE A 133 -21.12 -10.98 16.96
C ILE A 133 -20.00 -11.73 16.24
N LYS A 134 -20.17 -13.04 16.00
CA LYS A 134 -19.18 -13.87 15.29
C LYS A 134 -18.90 -13.39 13.88
N LEU A 135 -19.93 -12.93 13.16
CA LEU A 135 -19.77 -12.34 11.83
C LEU A 135 -18.83 -11.13 11.89
N GLY A 136 -19.04 -10.21 12.83
CA GLY A 136 -18.16 -9.06 13.02
C GLY A 136 -16.71 -9.46 13.35
N GLU A 137 -16.52 -10.46 14.18
CA GLU A 137 -15.19 -11.00 14.52
C GLU A 137 -14.48 -11.59 13.29
N TYR A 138 -15.17 -12.46 12.52
CA TYR A 138 -14.60 -13.09 11.34
C TYR A 138 -14.38 -12.09 10.19
N GLU A 139 -15.22 -11.07 10.05
CA GLU A 139 -15.00 -10.00 9.08
C GLU A 139 -13.75 -9.18 9.42
N LEU A 140 -13.52 -8.90 10.70
CA LEU A 140 -12.31 -8.21 11.15
C LEU A 140 -11.06 -9.04 10.87
N GLU A 141 -11.10 -10.35 11.18
CA GLU A 141 -10.00 -11.28 10.91
C GLU A 141 -9.68 -11.37 9.40
N ARG A 142 -10.72 -11.56 8.58
CA ARG A 142 -10.60 -11.59 7.12
C ARG A 142 -10.01 -10.29 6.59
N ASN A 143 -10.52 -9.13 7.02
CA ASN A 143 -10.09 -7.83 6.52
C ASN A 143 -8.64 -7.52 6.93
N LYS A 144 -8.22 -7.96 8.13
CA LYS A 144 -6.81 -7.86 8.56
C LYS A 144 -5.89 -8.66 7.64
N ALA A 145 -6.24 -9.92 7.35
CA ALA A 145 -5.47 -10.75 6.42
C ALA A 145 -5.44 -10.19 5.00
N LEU A 146 -6.58 -9.67 4.50
CA LEU A 146 -6.67 -9.03 3.19
C LEU A 146 -5.84 -7.74 3.09
N GLY A 147 -5.69 -6.99 4.19
CA GLY A 147 -4.91 -5.75 4.20
C GLY A 147 -3.42 -5.93 3.90
N GLU A 148 -2.89 -7.12 4.18
CA GLU A 148 -1.49 -7.49 3.94
C GLU A 148 -1.27 -8.09 2.54
N LEU A 149 -2.34 -8.38 1.80
CA LEU A 149 -2.25 -8.95 0.46
C LEU A 149 -2.05 -7.86 -0.58
N GLY A 150 -0.89 -7.86 -1.23
CA GLY A 150 -0.57 -6.94 -2.32
C GLY A 150 -1.42 -7.14 -3.57
N ASN A 151 -1.42 -6.10 -4.41
CA ASN A 151 -2.10 -6.05 -5.69
C ASN A 151 -1.51 -7.07 -6.69
N ILE A 152 -2.26 -7.36 -7.74
CA ILE A 152 -1.80 -8.20 -8.84
C ILE A 152 -0.71 -7.45 -9.59
N ARG A 153 0.48 -8.04 -9.69
CA ARG A 153 1.65 -7.44 -10.34
C ARG A 153 1.51 -7.47 -11.86
N HIS A 154 1.97 -6.41 -12.52
CA HIS A 154 2.09 -6.37 -13.97
C HIS A 154 3.13 -7.39 -14.46
N PRO A 155 2.93 -8.07 -15.61
CA PRO A 155 3.88 -9.09 -16.10
C PRO A 155 5.31 -8.59 -16.34
N SER A 156 5.50 -7.28 -16.52
CA SER A 156 6.82 -6.67 -16.74
C SER A 156 7.59 -6.33 -15.45
N VAL A 157 7.05 -6.61 -14.26
CA VAL A 157 7.74 -6.34 -12.99
C VAL A 157 8.88 -7.35 -12.81
N PRO A 158 10.12 -6.91 -12.57
CA PRO A 158 11.22 -7.82 -12.30
C PRO A 158 10.99 -8.57 -10.97
N ILE A 159 11.13 -9.90 -10.99
CA ILE A 159 10.89 -10.73 -9.82
C ILE A 159 12.17 -10.87 -9.01
N SER A 160 12.29 -10.06 -7.97
CA SER A 160 13.37 -10.13 -6.99
C SER A 160 12.94 -9.48 -5.67
N ASN A 161 13.70 -9.76 -4.61
CA ASN A 161 13.65 -9.07 -3.32
C ASN A 161 14.83 -8.11 -3.11
N ASP A 162 15.75 -8.03 -4.06
CA ASP A 162 16.92 -7.15 -3.99
C ASP A 162 16.74 -5.93 -4.90
N GLU A 163 16.72 -4.74 -4.32
CA GLU A 163 16.59 -3.48 -5.08
C GLU A 163 17.81 -3.20 -5.96
N ASP A 164 18.96 -3.81 -5.71
CA ASP A 164 20.11 -3.73 -6.62
C ASP A 164 19.83 -4.40 -7.98
N GLU A 165 18.81 -5.27 -8.05
CA GLU A 165 18.33 -5.91 -9.28
C GLU A 165 17.21 -5.10 -9.98
N ASN A 166 16.93 -3.86 -9.54
CA ASN A 166 16.03 -2.95 -10.25
C ASN A 166 16.46 -2.78 -11.71
N LYS A 167 15.53 -3.00 -12.64
CA LYS A 167 15.82 -2.95 -14.08
C LYS A 167 15.86 -1.51 -14.57
N VAL A 168 16.99 -1.07 -15.12
CA VAL A 168 17.08 0.24 -15.79
C VAL A 168 16.34 0.16 -17.14
N GLU A 169 15.25 0.92 -17.27
CA GLU A 169 14.46 1.00 -18.49
C GLU A 169 14.96 2.09 -19.44
N LYS A 170 15.42 3.22 -18.89
CA LYS A 170 15.90 4.37 -19.66
C LYS A 170 17.04 5.10 -18.95
N LEU A 171 17.88 5.79 -19.72
CA LEU A 171 18.92 6.70 -19.26
C LEU A 171 18.85 7.99 -20.08
N TRP A 172 18.96 9.15 -19.45
CA TRP A 172 18.93 10.44 -20.13
C TRP A 172 19.93 11.44 -19.53
N GLY A 173 20.51 12.27 -20.40
CA GLY A 173 21.43 13.34 -20.00
C GLY A 173 22.80 12.83 -19.54
N ASP A 174 23.58 13.71 -18.93
CA ASP A 174 24.86 13.36 -18.34
C ASP A 174 24.66 12.74 -16.94
N THR A 175 25.05 11.48 -16.82
CA THR A 175 24.91 10.67 -15.61
C THR A 175 26.24 10.12 -15.11
N THR A 176 27.35 10.73 -15.54
CA THR A 176 28.71 10.23 -15.25
C THR A 176 29.62 11.31 -14.70
N THR A 177 29.42 12.57 -15.09
CA THR A 177 30.25 13.68 -14.60
C THR A 177 30.15 13.81 -13.10
N LYS A 178 31.32 13.94 -12.45
CA LYS A 178 31.43 14.26 -11.03
C LYS A 178 31.77 15.73 -10.85
N LYS A 179 31.27 16.34 -9.78
CA LYS A 179 31.54 17.73 -9.42
C LYS A 179 32.05 17.83 -7.98
N LYS A 180 32.60 19.00 -7.61
CA LYS A 180 33.36 19.16 -6.37
C LYS A 180 32.50 19.03 -5.11
N TYR A 181 31.39 19.77 -5.04
CA TYR A 181 30.62 19.91 -3.81
C TYR A 181 29.31 19.12 -3.87
N SER A 182 28.93 18.54 -2.73
CA SER A 182 27.63 17.90 -2.52
C SER A 182 26.53 18.94 -2.25
N HIS A 183 25.27 18.56 -2.37
CA HIS A 183 24.15 19.45 -2.04
C HIS A 183 24.21 19.97 -0.59
N VAL A 184 24.84 19.23 0.33
CA VAL A 184 24.96 19.60 1.75
C VAL A 184 25.84 20.84 1.91
N ASP A 185 26.94 20.89 1.16
CA ASP A 185 27.84 22.04 1.17
C ASP A 185 27.23 23.20 0.37
N LEU A 186 26.67 22.91 -0.80
CA LEU A 186 26.14 23.92 -1.71
C LEU A 186 24.98 24.71 -1.11
N ILE A 187 24.04 24.06 -0.42
CA ILE A 187 22.92 24.76 0.24
C ILE A 187 23.42 25.71 1.33
N HIS A 188 24.54 25.38 1.99
CA HIS A 188 25.19 26.27 2.95
C HIS A 188 25.90 27.43 2.26
N MET A 189 26.64 27.16 1.18
CA MET A 189 27.41 28.17 0.44
C MET A 189 26.54 29.27 -0.15
N ILE A 190 25.30 28.96 -0.55
CA ILE A 190 24.31 29.96 -1.01
C ILE A 190 23.52 30.62 0.13
N ASP A 191 23.88 30.33 1.39
CA ASP A 191 23.15 30.74 2.60
C ASP A 191 21.66 30.40 2.53
N GLY A 192 21.33 29.20 2.04
CA GLY A 192 19.98 28.73 1.77
C GLY A 192 19.31 27.95 2.91
N ILE A 193 20.06 27.58 3.93
CA ILE A 193 19.59 26.76 5.06
C ILE A 193 20.10 27.28 6.40
N GLU A 194 19.30 27.11 7.45
CA GLU A 194 19.75 27.13 8.83
C GLU A 194 19.37 25.81 9.51
N ALA A 195 20.33 24.88 9.56
CA ALA A 195 20.11 23.51 10.03
C ALA A 195 20.19 23.41 11.56
N ASP A 196 21.13 24.10 12.19
CA ASP A 196 21.35 24.00 13.64
C ASP A 196 20.15 24.59 14.40
N ALA A 197 19.68 25.77 13.99
CA ALA A 197 18.45 26.35 14.57
C ALA A 197 17.21 25.50 14.25
N GLY A 198 17.16 24.86 13.08
CA GLY A 198 16.08 23.96 12.73
C GLY A 198 16.03 22.72 13.63
N ALA A 199 17.20 22.14 13.92
CA ALA A 199 17.32 21.00 14.80
C ALA A 199 16.92 21.32 16.25
N GLU A 200 17.30 22.51 16.74
CA GLU A 200 16.90 22.99 18.06
C GLU A 200 15.38 23.21 18.19
N VAL A 201 14.74 23.71 17.13
CA VAL A 201 13.30 24.04 17.17
C VAL A 201 12.41 22.83 16.92
N ALA A 202 12.73 22.00 15.94
CA ALA A 202 11.84 20.93 15.46
C ALA A 202 12.37 19.51 15.75
N GLY A 203 13.54 19.38 16.37
CA GLY A 203 14.24 18.11 16.58
C GLY A 203 15.09 17.70 15.38
N GLY A 204 15.70 16.50 15.45
CA GLY A 204 16.57 15.99 14.39
C GLY A 204 15.96 16.11 12.99
N ARG A 205 16.76 16.49 11.98
CA ARG A 205 16.34 16.78 10.60
C ARG A 205 15.37 17.98 10.44
N GLY A 206 15.12 18.73 11.52
CA GLY A 206 14.52 20.05 11.45
C GLY A 206 15.42 21.03 10.70
N TYR A 207 14.84 21.90 9.89
CA TYR A 207 15.58 22.89 9.10
C TYR A 207 14.74 24.16 8.92
N TYR A 208 15.43 25.30 8.78
CA TYR A 208 14.85 26.48 8.15
C TYR A 208 15.40 26.62 6.74
N LEU A 209 14.52 26.82 5.77
CA LEU A 209 14.89 27.27 4.43
C LEU A 209 14.92 28.80 4.41
N LYS A 210 15.93 29.40 3.78
CA LYS A 210 16.10 30.86 3.74
C LYS A 210 16.62 31.36 2.39
N GLY A 211 16.45 32.66 2.17
CA GLY A 211 17.07 33.38 1.05
C GLY A 211 16.78 32.75 -0.32
N PRO A 212 17.81 32.50 -1.16
CA PRO A 212 17.62 31.97 -2.51
C PRO A 212 16.89 30.63 -2.56
N ALA A 213 17.06 29.76 -1.56
CA ALA A 213 16.44 28.44 -1.56
C ALA A 213 14.91 28.50 -1.40
N VAL A 214 14.39 29.51 -0.68
CA VAL A 214 12.94 29.75 -0.58
C VAL A 214 12.37 30.16 -1.94
N PHE A 215 13.05 31.03 -2.68
CA PHE A 215 12.63 31.40 -4.03
C PHE A 215 12.68 30.21 -4.99
N LEU A 216 13.72 29.37 -4.92
CA LEU A 216 13.78 28.13 -5.70
C LEU A 216 12.62 27.19 -5.38
N GLN A 217 12.25 27.03 -4.10
CA GLN A 217 11.11 26.20 -3.69
C GLN A 217 9.82 26.66 -4.37
N TYR A 218 9.49 27.96 -4.29
CA TYR A 218 8.28 28.46 -4.92
C TYR A 218 8.35 28.45 -6.45
N ALA A 219 9.53 28.72 -7.04
CA ALA A 219 9.73 28.61 -8.48
C ALA A 219 9.46 27.19 -9.01
N LEU A 220 9.93 26.16 -8.29
CA LEU A 220 9.68 24.76 -8.63
C LEU A 220 8.20 24.38 -8.52
N ILE A 221 7.52 24.83 -7.47
CA ILE A 221 6.07 24.61 -7.31
C ILE A 221 5.31 25.26 -8.48
N HIS A 222 5.61 26.53 -8.79
CA HIS A 222 4.96 27.26 -9.88
C HIS A 222 5.22 26.63 -11.25
N LEU A 223 6.47 26.28 -11.55
CA LEU A 223 6.82 25.60 -12.81
C LEU A 223 6.04 24.28 -12.95
N SER A 224 6.01 23.48 -11.88
CA SER A 224 5.27 22.20 -11.87
C SER A 224 3.78 22.43 -12.14
N LEU A 225 3.15 23.38 -11.46
CA LEU A 225 1.74 23.69 -11.69
C LEU A 225 1.47 24.10 -13.14
N GLN A 226 2.25 25.02 -13.70
CA GLN A 226 2.05 25.50 -15.08
C GLN A 226 2.21 24.37 -16.10
N GLN A 227 3.24 23.55 -15.94
CA GLN A 227 3.52 22.44 -16.85
C GLN A 227 2.41 21.39 -16.86
N TRP A 228 1.85 21.04 -15.72
CA TRP A 228 0.77 20.05 -15.64
C TRP A 228 -0.58 20.62 -16.04
N MET A 229 -0.86 21.89 -15.73
CA MET A 229 -2.06 22.59 -16.22
C MET A 229 -2.10 22.62 -17.75
N ALA A 230 -0.97 22.86 -18.41
CA ALA A 230 -0.86 22.80 -19.88
C ALA A 230 -1.18 21.40 -20.44
N ARG A 231 -1.10 20.35 -19.62
CA ARG A 231 -1.43 18.94 -19.95
C ARG A 231 -2.83 18.52 -19.47
N GLY A 232 -3.67 19.48 -19.10
CA GLY A 232 -5.06 19.26 -18.70
C GLY A 232 -5.26 18.77 -17.26
N TYR A 233 -4.25 18.92 -16.40
CA TYR A 233 -4.39 18.60 -14.98
C TYR A 233 -5.05 19.75 -14.22
N THR A 234 -5.93 19.40 -13.28
CA THR A 234 -6.58 20.36 -12.38
C THR A 234 -5.73 20.53 -11.12
N PRO A 235 -5.27 21.76 -10.78
CA PRO A 235 -4.51 21.99 -9.57
C PRO A 235 -5.40 21.85 -8.33
N ILE A 236 -4.92 21.12 -7.32
CA ILE A 236 -5.64 20.92 -6.06
C ILE A 236 -4.69 21.16 -4.88
N TYR A 237 -5.11 22.01 -3.96
CA TYR A 237 -4.50 22.15 -2.65
C TYR A 237 -5.27 21.30 -1.64
N THR A 238 -4.59 20.41 -0.92
CA THR A 238 -5.25 19.40 -0.08
C THR A 238 -5.21 19.75 1.40
N PRO A 239 -6.17 19.28 2.23
CA PRO A 239 -6.01 19.28 3.68
C PRO A 239 -4.76 18.48 4.10
N PHE A 240 -4.02 18.96 5.08
CA PHE A 240 -2.78 18.31 5.54
C PHE A 240 -2.99 17.28 6.64
N PHE A 241 -4.21 17.13 7.11
CA PHE A 241 -4.60 16.13 8.09
C PHE A 241 -5.85 15.37 7.62
N MET A 242 -5.89 14.07 7.90
CA MET A 242 -7.03 13.21 7.59
C MET A 242 -7.50 12.51 8.86
N ARG A 243 -8.81 12.29 8.96
CA ARG A 243 -9.41 11.49 10.06
C ARG A 243 -8.91 10.04 9.95
N LYS A 244 -8.64 9.40 11.10
CA LYS A 244 -8.13 8.02 11.17
C LYS A 244 -8.88 7.05 10.28
N GLU A 245 -10.21 7.06 10.34
CA GLU A 245 -11.08 6.17 9.57
C GLU A 245 -10.93 6.31 8.03
N VAL A 246 -10.55 7.51 7.56
CA VAL A 246 -10.31 7.78 6.14
C VAL A 246 -8.87 7.45 5.77
N MET A 247 -7.91 7.82 6.62
CA MET A 247 -6.49 7.51 6.41
C MET A 247 -6.27 5.99 6.31
N GLN A 248 -6.97 5.20 7.14
CA GLN A 248 -6.93 3.73 7.08
C GLN A 248 -7.42 3.16 5.75
N GLN A 249 -8.07 3.94 4.87
CA GLN A 249 -8.53 3.47 3.56
C GLN A 249 -7.49 3.70 2.45
N VAL A 250 -6.48 4.53 2.70
CA VAL A 250 -5.47 4.94 1.71
C VAL A 250 -4.03 4.65 2.15
N ALA A 251 -3.81 4.37 3.44
CA ALA A 251 -2.52 3.99 4.00
C ALA A 251 -2.50 2.51 4.43
N GLN A 252 -1.33 1.90 4.34
CA GLN A 252 -1.03 0.57 4.87
C GLN A 252 -0.79 0.63 6.38
N LEU A 253 -0.96 -0.51 7.07
CA LEU A 253 -0.80 -0.57 8.53
C LEU A 253 0.62 -0.18 8.96
N SER A 254 1.66 -0.67 8.27
CA SER A 254 3.05 -0.31 8.54
C SER A 254 3.32 1.20 8.45
N GLN A 255 2.61 1.91 7.56
CA GLN A 255 2.78 3.37 7.41
C GLN A 255 2.29 4.14 8.64
N PHE A 256 1.32 3.62 9.41
CA PHE A 256 0.89 4.27 10.66
C PHE A 256 2.00 4.29 11.70
N ASP A 257 2.81 3.23 11.76
CA ASP A 257 3.87 3.08 12.76
C ASP A 257 5.18 3.75 12.31
N GLU A 258 5.46 3.76 11.00
CA GLU A 258 6.77 4.18 10.48
C GLU A 258 6.79 5.56 9.80
N GLU A 259 5.66 6.01 9.25
CA GLU A 259 5.60 7.21 8.40
C GLU A 259 4.71 8.33 8.95
N LEU A 260 3.55 8.02 9.53
CA LEU A 260 2.50 9.01 9.78
C LEU A 260 2.59 9.67 11.16
N TYR A 261 2.61 11.00 11.19
CA TYR A 261 2.43 11.76 12.43
C TYR A 261 0.97 11.80 12.86
N LYS A 262 0.71 11.41 14.11
CA LYS A 262 -0.61 11.53 14.75
C LYS A 262 -0.85 12.96 15.24
N VAL A 263 -2.06 13.47 14.99
CA VAL A 263 -2.56 14.76 15.47
C VAL A 263 -3.71 14.51 16.43
N SER A 264 -3.64 15.13 17.61
CA SER A 264 -4.67 15.05 18.65
C SER A 264 -5.07 16.44 19.12
N GLY A 265 -6.37 16.73 19.14
CA GLY A 265 -6.97 17.95 19.68
C GLY A 265 -7.97 17.66 20.81
N LYS A 266 -8.32 18.68 21.61
CA LYS A 266 -9.33 18.51 22.67
C LYS A 266 -10.71 18.30 22.05
N GLY A 267 -11.29 17.11 22.27
CA GLY A 267 -12.62 16.74 21.76
C GLY A 267 -12.68 16.39 20.28
N SER A 268 -11.53 16.28 19.59
CA SER A 268 -11.48 15.86 18.19
C SER A 268 -11.19 14.36 18.08
N GLU A 269 -11.74 13.73 17.04
CA GLU A 269 -11.33 12.39 16.62
C GLU A 269 -9.82 12.35 16.30
N GLU A 270 -9.21 11.17 16.39
CA GLU A 270 -7.80 10.99 16.01
C GLU A 270 -7.58 11.32 14.53
N GLN A 271 -6.59 12.17 14.25
CA GLN A 271 -6.21 12.57 12.90
C GLN A 271 -4.73 12.26 12.64
N TYR A 272 -4.33 12.23 11.38
CA TYR A 272 -2.96 11.99 10.96
C TYR A 272 -2.55 13.03 9.91
N LEU A 273 -1.33 13.54 10.02
CA LEU A 273 -0.74 14.35 8.95
C LEU A 273 -0.50 13.48 7.72
N ILE A 274 -0.66 14.07 6.54
CA ILE A 274 -0.47 13.35 5.28
C ILE A 274 1.02 13.15 4.96
N ALA A 275 1.37 11.99 4.40
CA ALA A 275 2.72 11.69 3.89
C ALA A 275 2.88 12.03 2.39
N THR A 276 1.76 12.28 1.71
CA THR A 276 1.63 12.70 0.31
C THR A 276 0.21 13.23 0.06
N SER A 277 0.02 14.15 -0.90
CA SER A 277 -1.30 14.56 -1.38
C SER A 277 -2.08 13.45 -2.09
N GLU A 278 -1.44 12.33 -2.46
CA GLU A 278 -2.13 11.13 -2.94
C GLU A 278 -3.23 10.67 -1.97
N GLN A 279 -2.95 10.67 -0.66
CA GLN A 279 -3.88 10.20 0.37
C GLN A 279 -5.21 10.98 0.36
N PRO A 280 -5.21 12.33 0.48
CA PRO A 280 -6.44 13.10 0.39
C PRO A 280 -7.03 13.14 -1.03
N LEU A 281 -6.23 13.05 -2.10
CA LEU A 281 -6.74 13.02 -3.48
C LEU A 281 -7.47 11.71 -3.81
N ALA A 282 -6.98 10.56 -3.32
CA ALA A 282 -7.71 9.31 -3.43
C ALA A 282 -9.03 9.38 -2.64
N ALA A 283 -8.97 9.88 -1.40
CA ALA A 283 -10.14 10.01 -0.53
C ALA A 283 -11.18 11.04 -1.02
N LEU A 284 -10.80 11.98 -1.89
CA LEU A 284 -11.71 12.96 -2.50
C LEU A 284 -12.89 12.29 -3.20
N HIS A 285 -12.67 11.11 -3.78
CA HIS A 285 -13.66 10.36 -4.55
C HIS A 285 -14.36 9.26 -3.76
N LYS A 286 -14.17 9.21 -2.43
CA LYS A 286 -14.70 8.14 -1.57
C LYS A 286 -16.21 7.97 -1.75
N GLY A 287 -16.62 6.77 -2.14
CA GLY A 287 -18.02 6.39 -2.36
C GLY A 287 -18.65 6.88 -3.67
N GLU A 288 -17.90 7.59 -4.53
CA GLU A 288 -18.41 8.15 -5.78
C GLU A 288 -18.67 7.05 -6.84
N TRP A 289 -19.68 7.29 -7.68
CA TRP A 289 -19.84 6.63 -8.98
C TRP A 289 -19.34 7.57 -10.07
N VAL A 290 -18.19 7.24 -10.67
CA VAL A 290 -17.53 8.10 -11.65
C VAL A 290 -18.07 7.80 -13.05
N ALA A 291 -18.73 8.78 -13.66
CA ALA A 291 -19.27 8.65 -15.01
C ALA A 291 -18.15 8.53 -16.06
N GLU A 292 -18.36 7.63 -17.02
CA GLU A 292 -17.35 7.22 -18.01
C GLU A 292 -16.81 8.40 -18.83
N ASN A 293 -17.69 9.33 -19.23
CA ASN A 293 -17.37 10.51 -20.01
C ASN A 293 -16.57 11.59 -19.24
N THR A 294 -16.36 11.41 -17.93
CA THR A 294 -15.53 12.31 -17.11
C THR A 294 -14.11 11.79 -16.90
N LEU A 295 -13.79 10.60 -17.41
CA LEU A 295 -12.47 9.98 -17.30
C LEU A 295 -11.63 10.25 -18.57
N PRO A 296 -10.31 10.45 -18.42
CA PRO A 296 -9.56 10.44 -17.17
C PRO A 296 -9.72 11.75 -16.37
N LYS A 297 -9.90 11.64 -15.05
CA LYS A 297 -9.76 12.80 -14.14
C LYS A 297 -8.28 12.94 -13.80
N ARG A 298 -7.73 14.15 -13.95
CA ARG A 298 -6.30 14.44 -13.79
C ARG A 298 -6.11 15.56 -12.76
N TYR A 299 -5.33 15.30 -11.72
CA TYR A 299 -5.07 16.23 -10.64
C TYR A 299 -3.58 16.48 -10.44
N ILE A 300 -3.20 17.73 -10.22
CA ILE A 300 -1.87 18.12 -9.79
C ILE A 300 -1.97 18.66 -8.35
N GLY A 301 -1.69 17.80 -7.39
CA GLY A 301 -1.77 18.08 -5.96
C GLY A 301 -0.58 18.88 -5.47
N VAL A 302 -0.80 19.90 -4.64
CA VAL A 302 0.26 20.63 -3.94
C VAL A 302 0.01 20.55 -2.44
N SER A 303 1.01 20.04 -1.71
CA SER A 303 0.91 19.90 -0.26
C SER A 303 2.26 19.84 0.44
N THR A 304 2.29 20.31 1.68
CA THR A 304 3.32 19.94 2.63
C THR A 304 3.11 18.48 3.06
N CYS A 305 4.15 17.67 2.93
CA CYS A 305 4.18 16.26 3.30
C CYS A 305 4.95 16.08 4.60
N PHE A 306 4.47 15.18 5.46
CA PHE A 306 5.06 14.88 6.76
C PHE A 306 5.41 13.40 6.88
N ARG A 307 6.67 13.07 7.18
CA ARG A 307 7.14 11.68 7.32
C ARG A 307 8.02 11.51 8.55
N GLN A 308 7.70 10.54 9.40
CA GLN A 308 8.48 10.24 10.61
C GLN A 308 9.86 9.64 10.31
N GLU A 309 10.01 8.97 9.17
CA GLU A 309 11.29 8.41 8.71
C GLU A 309 11.94 7.42 9.71
N ALA A 310 11.12 6.72 10.52
CA ALA A 310 11.55 5.91 11.66
C ALA A 310 12.54 4.79 11.28
N GLY A 311 12.45 4.23 10.08
CA GLY A 311 13.33 3.16 9.58
C GLY A 311 14.69 3.62 9.02
N SER A 312 14.98 4.92 8.97
CA SER A 312 16.14 5.47 8.26
C SER A 312 17.28 5.98 9.18
N HIS A 313 17.39 5.42 10.39
CA HIS A 313 18.31 5.93 11.41
C HIS A 313 19.76 6.05 10.88
N GLY A 314 20.34 7.25 10.97
CA GLY A 314 21.71 7.53 10.52
C GLY A 314 21.91 7.72 9.01
N ARG A 315 20.89 7.52 8.16
CA ARG A 315 20.97 7.75 6.70
C ARG A 315 20.62 9.19 6.33
N ASP A 316 21.38 9.81 5.45
CA ASP A 316 21.13 11.16 4.89
C ASP A 316 20.73 12.22 5.95
N THR A 317 21.44 12.25 7.08
CA THR A 317 21.08 13.10 8.24
C THR A 317 21.41 14.58 8.08
N ARG A 318 22.14 14.96 7.02
CA ARG A 318 22.57 16.34 6.73
C ARG A 318 21.86 16.87 5.49
N GLY A 319 21.67 18.19 5.45
CA GLY A 319 21.02 18.88 4.32
C GLY A 319 19.49 18.77 4.35
N ILE A 320 18.86 18.84 3.18
CA ILE A 320 17.39 18.85 3.03
C ILE A 320 16.86 17.68 2.18
N PHE A 321 17.71 16.70 1.87
CA PHE A 321 17.33 15.58 0.98
C PHE A 321 16.35 14.59 1.63
N ARG A 322 16.56 14.30 2.93
CA ARG A 322 15.69 13.44 3.74
C ARG A 322 15.31 14.17 5.02
N VAL A 323 14.09 14.67 5.09
CA VAL A 323 13.59 15.55 6.15
C VAL A 323 12.15 15.16 6.52
N HIS A 324 11.70 15.56 7.71
CA HIS A 324 10.37 15.23 8.20
C HIS A 324 9.24 16.03 7.55
N GLN A 325 9.55 17.21 7.01
CA GLN A 325 8.60 18.11 6.37
C GLN A 325 9.17 18.55 5.02
N PHE A 326 8.39 18.47 3.95
CA PHE A 326 8.80 18.95 2.63
C PHE A 326 7.59 19.25 1.74
N GLU A 327 7.75 20.16 0.79
CA GLU A 327 6.73 20.41 -0.24
C GLU A 327 6.81 19.37 -1.35
N LYS A 328 5.65 18.89 -1.80
CA LYS A 328 5.53 17.95 -2.91
C LYS A 328 4.43 18.39 -3.87
N VAL A 329 4.74 18.31 -5.16
CA VAL A 329 3.76 18.39 -6.24
C VAL A 329 3.53 16.97 -6.79
N GLU A 330 2.28 16.54 -6.88
CA GLU A 330 1.88 15.15 -7.14
C GLU A 330 0.89 15.05 -8.30
N GLN A 331 1.15 14.16 -9.25
CA GLN A 331 0.19 13.73 -10.25
C GLN A 331 -0.73 12.68 -9.63
N PHE A 332 -2.04 12.84 -9.75
CA PHE A 332 -3.01 11.81 -9.39
C PHE A 332 -4.07 11.68 -10.48
N THR A 333 -4.33 10.47 -10.96
CA THR A 333 -5.29 10.25 -12.03
C THR A 333 -6.27 9.13 -11.70
N LEU A 334 -7.53 9.33 -12.09
CA LEU A 334 -8.53 8.28 -12.15
C LEU A 334 -8.75 7.97 -13.63
N THR A 335 -8.72 6.70 -13.99
CA THR A 335 -8.85 6.23 -15.37
C THR A 335 -9.89 5.12 -15.49
N SER A 336 -10.34 4.88 -16.72
CA SER A 336 -11.17 3.70 -17.01
C SER A 336 -10.40 2.41 -16.67
N PRO A 337 -11.05 1.41 -16.06
CA PRO A 337 -10.42 0.10 -15.84
C PRO A 337 -10.29 -0.73 -17.13
N HIS A 338 -10.89 -0.27 -18.24
CA HIS A 338 -10.95 -1.01 -19.50
C HIS A 338 -9.88 -0.56 -20.51
N ASP A 339 -9.70 -1.36 -21.56
CA ASP A 339 -8.93 -1.03 -22.77
C ASP A 339 -7.51 -0.52 -22.52
N ASN A 340 -6.85 -1.07 -21.50
CA ASN A 340 -5.47 -0.71 -21.13
C ASN A 340 -5.26 0.78 -20.75
N LYS A 341 -6.34 1.55 -20.54
CA LYS A 341 -6.30 3.00 -20.34
C LYS A 341 -5.42 3.43 -19.16
N SER A 342 -5.46 2.68 -18.07
CA SER A 342 -4.58 2.95 -16.91
C SER A 342 -3.09 2.78 -17.24
N TRP A 343 -2.72 1.81 -18.09
CA TRP A 343 -1.32 1.59 -18.47
C TRP A 343 -0.82 2.60 -19.50
N GLU A 344 -1.69 3.05 -20.41
CA GLU A 344 -1.39 4.20 -21.27
C GLU A 344 -1.14 5.46 -20.43
N MET A 345 -1.98 5.72 -19.42
CA MET A 345 -1.80 6.83 -18.49
C MET A 345 -0.52 6.68 -17.64
N PHE A 346 -0.16 5.46 -17.23
CA PHE A 346 1.06 5.19 -16.48
C PHE A 346 2.31 5.65 -17.24
N GLU A 347 2.40 5.30 -18.54
CA GLU A 347 3.49 5.74 -19.41
C GLU A 347 3.43 7.26 -19.69
N GLU A 348 2.23 7.86 -19.78
CA GLU A 348 2.06 9.32 -19.88
C GLU A 348 2.58 10.03 -18.61
N MET A 349 2.25 9.53 -17.42
CA MET A 349 2.60 10.14 -16.13
C MET A 349 4.12 10.12 -15.88
N ILE A 350 4.79 9.00 -16.16
CA ILE A 350 6.25 8.94 -16.09
C ILE A 350 6.89 9.83 -17.17
N GLY A 351 6.34 9.86 -18.38
CA GLY A 351 6.81 10.75 -19.46
C GLY A 351 6.71 12.23 -19.12
N ASN A 352 5.63 12.64 -18.43
CA ASN A 352 5.46 14.00 -17.92
C ASN A 352 6.54 14.37 -16.90
N ALA A 353 6.85 13.44 -15.99
CA ALA A 353 7.92 13.62 -15.02
C ALA A 353 9.29 13.69 -15.73
N GLU A 354 9.58 12.75 -16.63
CA GLU A 354 10.78 12.74 -17.48
C GLU A 354 11.00 14.12 -18.12
N GLN A 355 10.00 14.67 -18.82
CA GLN A 355 10.11 15.99 -19.46
C GLN A 355 10.44 17.12 -18.47
N PHE A 356 9.81 17.13 -17.29
CA PHE A 356 10.09 18.14 -16.27
C PHE A 356 11.56 18.16 -15.83
N TYR A 357 12.18 17.00 -15.63
CA TYR A 357 13.61 16.91 -15.27
C TYR A 357 14.53 17.20 -16.45
N GLN A 358 14.11 16.88 -17.68
CA GLN A 358 14.83 17.27 -18.90
C GLN A 358 14.88 18.79 -19.05
N ASP A 359 13.77 19.49 -18.82
CA ASP A 359 13.67 20.95 -18.87
C ASP A 359 14.57 21.63 -17.82
N LEU A 360 14.76 20.99 -16.66
CA LEU A 360 15.69 21.41 -15.62
C LEU A 360 17.15 21.06 -15.92
N GLY A 361 17.42 20.29 -16.98
CA GLY A 361 18.77 19.85 -17.36
C GLY A 361 19.38 18.85 -16.39
N ILE A 362 18.58 18.01 -15.74
CA ILE A 362 19.03 17.02 -14.75
C ILE A 362 19.13 15.64 -15.41
N GLY A 363 20.33 15.05 -15.44
CA GLY A 363 20.51 13.67 -15.91
C GLY A 363 19.88 12.64 -14.97
N TYR A 364 19.30 11.56 -15.51
CA TYR A 364 18.62 10.55 -14.71
C TYR A 364 18.59 9.18 -15.37
N ARG A 365 18.18 8.18 -14.60
CA ARG A 365 17.71 6.88 -15.07
C ARG A 365 16.27 6.63 -14.63
N VAL A 366 15.52 5.89 -15.45
CA VAL A 366 14.21 5.34 -15.05
C VAL A 366 14.40 3.87 -14.72
N VAL A 367 14.00 3.46 -13.53
CA VAL A 367 14.13 2.09 -13.03
C VAL A 367 12.76 1.46 -12.79
N ASN A 368 12.62 0.19 -13.15
CA ASN A 368 11.46 -0.63 -12.89
C ASN A 368 11.71 -1.46 -11.64
N ILE A 369 10.89 -1.21 -10.63
CA ILE A 369 11.15 -1.65 -9.27
C ILE A 369 10.82 -3.14 -9.12
N VAL A 370 11.71 -3.86 -8.45
CA VAL A 370 11.55 -5.29 -8.19
C VAL A 370 10.33 -5.59 -7.34
N SER A 371 9.80 -6.78 -7.56
CA SER A 371 8.52 -7.20 -7.00
C SER A 371 8.45 -7.20 -5.48
N GLY A 372 9.56 -7.42 -4.78
CA GLY A 372 9.65 -7.42 -3.32
C GLY A 372 9.74 -6.02 -2.70
N ALA A 373 10.03 -4.98 -3.50
CA ALA A 373 10.09 -3.58 -3.08
C ALA A 373 8.83 -2.78 -3.51
N LEU A 374 7.83 -3.44 -4.09
CA LEU A 374 6.52 -2.85 -4.33
C LEU A 374 5.73 -2.79 -3.02
N ASN A 375 5.07 -1.67 -2.78
CA ASN A 375 4.09 -1.55 -1.72
C ASN A 375 2.79 -2.25 -2.15
N ASN A 376 1.98 -2.74 -1.19
CA ASN A 376 0.77 -3.53 -1.46
C ASN A 376 -0.18 -2.94 -2.52
N ALA A 377 -0.29 -1.62 -2.66
CA ALA A 377 -1.20 -1.02 -3.64
C ALA A 377 -0.69 -1.10 -5.09
N ALA A 378 0.63 -1.03 -5.32
CA ALA A 378 1.20 -0.89 -6.64
C ALA A 378 1.21 -2.21 -7.42
N SER A 379 0.66 -2.20 -8.64
CA SER A 379 0.79 -3.29 -9.61
C SER A 379 2.14 -3.23 -10.35
N LYS A 380 2.63 -2.01 -10.60
CA LYS A 380 3.96 -1.71 -11.15
C LYS A 380 4.37 -0.33 -10.68
N LYS A 381 5.67 -0.14 -10.45
CA LYS A 381 6.28 1.13 -10.03
C LYS A 381 7.50 1.44 -10.88
N LEU A 382 7.57 2.67 -11.39
CA LEU A 382 8.75 3.21 -12.06
C LEU A 382 9.28 4.38 -11.23
N ASP A 383 10.56 4.33 -10.88
CA ASP A 383 11.21 5.46 -10.20
C ASP A 383 12.13 6.19 -11.18
N LEU A 384 12.13 7.53 -11.12
CA LEU A 384 13.13 8.36 -11.79
C LEU A 384 14.18 8.73 -10.75
N GLU A 385 15.38 8.20 -10.96
CA GLU A 385 16.52 8.48 -10.12
C GLU A 385 17.46 9.44 -10.84
N ALA A 386 17.60 10.65 -10.30
CA ALA A 386 18.51 11.64 -10.86
C ALA A 386 19.96 11.33 -10.48
N TRP A 387 20.89 11.66 -11.36
CA TRP A 387 22.31 11.63 -11.08
C TRP A 387 22.72 12.85 -10.27
N PHE A 388 23.36 12.62 -9.12
CA PHE A 388 23.87 13.66 -8.25
C PHE A 388 25.40 13.75 -8.40
N PRO A 389 25.94 14.70 -9.17
CA PRO A 389 27.35 14.70 -9.56
C PRO A 389 28.34 14.98 -8.41
N GLY A 390 27.93 15.73 -7.38
CA GLY A 390 28.74 15.95 -6.18
C GLY A 390 28.74 14.74 -5.25
N SER A 391 27.60 14.06 -5.15
CA SER A 391 27.44 12.83 -4.37
C SER A 391 27.98 11.59 -5.11
N GLY A 392 28.07 11.63 -6.44
CA GLY A 392 28.51 10.53 -7.29
C GLY A 392 27.55 9.32 -7.30
N ALA A 393 26.24 9.55 -7.17
CA ALA A 393 25.24 8.49 -7.06
C ALA A 393 23.90 8.87 -7.71
N PHE A 394 23.11 7.86 -8.09
CA PHE A 394 21.70 8.04 -8.41
C PHE A 394 20.85 8.15 -7.15
N ARG A 395 19.88 9.05 -7.17
CA ARG A 395 18.96 9.32 -6.05
C ARG A 395 17.54 9.51 -6.58
N GLU A 396 16.60 8.80 -5.99
CA GLU A 396 15.17 8.87 -6.32
C GLU A 396 14.60 10.29 -6.13
N LEU A 397 14.02 10.84 -7.20
CA LEU A 397 13.25 12.10 -7.19
C LEU A 397 11.77 11.87 -7.50
N VAL A 398 11.44 10.82 -8.24
CA VAL A 398 10.08 10.46 -8.60
C VAL A 398 9.84 9.00 -8.37
N SER A 399 8.62 8.71 -7.95
CA SER A 399 8.01 7.40 -8.03
C SER A 399 6.67 7.53 -8.74
N CYS A 400 6.39 6.65 -9.70
CA CYS A 400 5.16 6.59 -10.47
C CYS A 400 4.58 5.19 -10.34
N SER A 401 3.34 5.07 -9.85
CA SER A 401 2.69 3.79 -9.57
C SER A 401 1.33 3.70 -10.26
N ASN A 402 1.05 2.53 -10.84
CA ASN A 402 -0.32 2.15 -11.20
C ASN A 402 -0.87 1.23 -10.12
N CYS A 403 -1.90 1.68 -9.41
CA CYS A 403 -2.52 0.93 -8.32
C CYS A 403 -3.76 0.14 -8.77
N LEU A 404 -4.08 0.17 -10.07
CA LEU A 404 -5.31 -0.42 -10.63
C LEU A 404 -6.52 -0.04 -9.76
N ASP A 405 -7.39 -0.99 -9.45
CA ASP A 405 -8.58 -0.80 -8.63
C ASP A 405 -8.33 -0.98 -7.11
N TYR A 406 -7.09 -1.19 -6.66
CA TYR A 406 -6.80 -1.54 -5.26
C TYR A 406 -7.31 -0.49 -4.26
N GLN A 407 -6.94 0.77 -4.48
CA GLN A 407 -7.38 1.89 -3.65
C GLN A 407 -8.87 2.19 -3.89
N ALA A 408 -9.31 2.16 -5.15
CA ALA A 408 -10.68 2.46 -5.54
C ALA A 408 -11.69 1.49 -4.89
N ARG A 409 -11.35 0.20 -4.78
CA ARG A 409 -12.19 -0.81 -4.12
C ARG A 409 -12.35 -0.54 -2.64
N ARG A 410 -11.26 -0.18 -1.94
CA ARG A 410 -11.28 0.15 -0.51
C ARG A 410 -12.05 1.44 -0.22
N LEU A 411 -11.94 2.42 -1.11
CA LEU A 411 -12.65 3.71 -1.03
C LEU A 411 -14.06 3.69 -1.65
N LEU A 412 -14.46 2.57 -2.26
CA LEU A 412 -15.72 2.40 -2.96
C LEU A 412 -15.93 3.39 -4.14
N VAL A 413 -14.88 3.67 -4.91
CA VAL A 413 -14.92 4.55 -6.10
C VAL A 413 -15.21 3.74 -7.35
N ARG A 414 -16.47 3.77 -7.77
CA ARG A 414 -17.01 2.86 -8.79
C ARG A 414 -16.96 3.49 -10.17
N TYR A 415 -16.87 2.64 -11.20
CA TYR A 415 -16.88 3.04 -12.60
C TYR A 415 -18.30 2.93 -13.18
N GLY A 416 -18.75 3.99 -13.86
CA GLY A 416 -20.03 4.03 -14.56
C GLY A 416 -21.23 4.35 -13.66
N GLN A 417 -22.39 3.80 -14.01
CA GLN A 417 -23.64 3.98 -13.27
C GLN A 417 -23.99 2.74 -12.43
N THR A 418 -24.86 2.92 -11.42
CA THR A 418 -25.39 1.83 -10.60
C THR A 418 -25.98 0.73 -11.48
N LYS A 419 -25.32 -0.43 -11.50
CA LYS A 419 -25.81 -1.59 -12.25
C LYS A 419 -27.04 -2.19 -11.57
N LYS A 420 -27.89 -2.89 -12.34
CA LYS A 420 -29.05 -3.66 -11.83
C LYS A 420 -28.59 -4.68 -10.77
N MET A 421 -29.51 -5.12 -9.89
CA MET A 421 -29.23 -6.18 -8.92
C MET A 421 -28.53 -7.37 -9.61
N ASN A 422 -27.42 -7.82 -9.02
CA ASN A 422 -26.60 -8.98 -9.41
C ASN A 422 -25.52 -8.78 -10.50
N ALA A 423 -25.24 -7.56 -10.96
CA ALA A 423 -24.09 -7.31 -11.83
C ALA A 423 -22.82 -6.95 -11.02
N GLN A 424 -21.68 -7.52 -11.41
CA GLN A 424 -20.38 -7.20 -10.80
C GLN A 424 -20.07 -5.70 -10.99
N THR A 425 -19.73 -5.03 -9.89
CA THR A 425 -19.37 -3.61 -9.89
C THR A 425 -17.91 -3.45 -10.28
N ASP A 426 -17.67 -2.61 -11.28
CA ASP A 426 -16.33 -2.22 -11.70
C ASP A 426 -15.90 -0.96 -10.93
N TYR A 427 -14.61 -0.84 -10.71
CA TYR A 427 -14.00 0.28 -9.99
C TYR A 427 -13.03 0.97 -10.94
N VAL A 428 -12.87 2.29 -10.77
CA VAL A 428 -11.88 3.04 -11.56
C VAL A 428 -10.46 2.56 -11.24
N HIS A 429 -9.53 2.78 -12.16
CA HIS A 429 -8.11 2.61 -11.84
C HIS A 429 -7.52 3.93 -11.33
N MET A 430 -6.73 3.87 -10.25
CA MET A 430 -6.07 5.02 -9.64
C MET A 430 -4.55 4.94 -9.85
N LEU A 431 -3.95 6.06 -10.23
CA LEU A 431 -2.51 6.18 -10.43
C LEU A 431 -1.99 7.42 -9.73
N ASN A 432 -0.77 7.32 -9.21
CA ASN A 432 -0.06 8.42 -8.56
C ASN A 432 1.36 8.52 -9.13
N ALA A 433 1.88 9.75 -9.21
CA ALA A 433 3.28 9.97 -9.53
C ALA A 433 3.79 11.29 -8.96
N THR A 434 4.99 11.28 -8.39
CA THR A 434 5.63 12.53 -7.99
C THR A 434 5.91 13.40 -9.23
N ALA A 435 5.45 14.65 -9.25
CA ALA A 435 5.93 15.64 -10.21
C ALA A 435 7.25 16.25 -9.72
N CYS A 436 7.25 16.76 -8.48
CA CYS A 436 8.40 17.44 -7.90
C CYS A 436 8.39 17.28 -6.37
N ALA A 437 9.36 16.54 -5.82
CA ALA A 437 9.67 16.54 -4.39
C ALA A 437 10.66 17.69 -4.10
N VAL A 438 10.14 18.86 -3.73
CA VAL A 438 10.80 20.15 -3.95
C VAL A 438 12.19 20.23 -3.32
N THR A 439 12.36 19.76 -2.08
CA THR A 439 13.67 19.80 -1.41
C THR A 439 14.71 18.92 -2.09
N ARG A 440 14.34 17.72 -2.54
CA ARG A 440 15.23 16.82 -3.28
C ARG A 440 15.58 17.39 -4.65
N VAL A 441 14.63 18.03 -5.33
CA VAL A 441 14.88 18.69 -6.62
C VAL A 441 15.80 19.91 -6.45
N ILE A 442 15.67 20.69 -5.37
CA ILE A 442 16.65 21.73 -5.03
C ILE A 442 18.04 21.11 -4.89
N CYS A 443 18.20 20.01 -4.14
CA CYS A 443 19.49 19.33 -4.03
C CYS A 443 20.08 18.91 -5.39
N ALA A 444 19.24 18.35 -6.28
CA ALA A 444 19.66 17.97 -7.63
C ALA A 444 20.10 19.18 -8.47
N ILE A 445 19.36 20.30 -8.41
CA ILE A 445 19.71 21.54 -9.11
C ILE A 445 21.03 22.09 -8.61
N LEU A 446 21.23 22.16 -7.28
CA LEU A 446 22.46 22.66 -6.70
C LEU A 446 23.66 21.86 -7.21
N GLU A 447 23.61 20.53 -7.11
CA GLU A 447 24.74 19.72 -7.57
C GLU A 447 24.95 19.80 -9.08
N THR A 448 23.87 19.74 -9.87
CA THR A 448 23.93 19.72 -11.34
C THR A 448 24.43 21.04 -11.90
N HIS A 449 24.03 22.17 -11.34
CA HIS A 449 24.28 23.50 -11.91
C HIS A 449 25.35 24.32 -11.17
N GLN A 450 26.11 23.70 -10.26
CA GLN A 450 27.23 24.38 -9.59
C GLN A 450 28.35 24.79 -10.57
N THR A 451 28.90 25.98 -10.33
CA THR A 451 30.12 26.57 -10.91
C THR A 451 31.08 26.94 -9.78
N GLU A 452 32.20 27.60 -10.09
CA GLU A 452 33.22 27.97 -9.09
C GLU A 452 32.71 28.98 -8.04
N ASP A 453 31.76 29.84 -8.43
CA ASP A 453 31.32 31.04 -7.71
C ASP A 453 29.79 31.09 -7.50
N GLY A 454 29.05 30.04 -7.86
CA GLY A 454 27.62 29.96 -7.59
C GLY A 454 26.91 28.80 -8.28
N ILE A 455 25.58 28.92 -8.37
CA ILE A 455 24.70 27.96 -9.05
C ILE A 455 24.03 28.68 -10.21
N ILE A 456 24.19 28.16 -11.43
CA ILE A 456 23.46 28.67 -12.59
C ILE A 456 21.99 28.27 -12.47
N VAL A 457 21.08 29.21 -12.69
CA VAL A 457 19.65 28.91 -12.64
C VAL A 457 19.19 28.30 -13.97
N PRO A 458 18.53 27.12 -13.95
CA PRO A 458 17.90 26.53 -15.14
C PRO A 458 16.99 27.55 -15.85
N PRO A 459 17.09 27.70 -17.18
CA PRO A 459 16.31 28.69 -17.95
C PRO A 459 14.81 28.70 -17.63
N VAL A 460 14.21 27.52 -17.44
CA VAL A 460 12.78 27.37 -17.13
C VAL A 460 12.37 27.90 -15.76
N LEU A 461 13.30 28.07 -14.81
CA LEU A 461 13.02 28.62 -13.47
C LEU A 461 13.18 30.14 -13.40
N ARG A 462 13.94 30.73 -14.32
CA ARG A 462 14.27 32.17 -14.34
C ARG A 462 13.06 33.11 -14.28
N PRO A 463 11.93 32.82 -14.95
CA PRO A 463 10.76 33.69 -14.88
C PRO A 463 10.15 33.83 -13.47
N PHE A 464 10.39 32.86 -12.59
CA PHE A 464 9.81 32.81 -11.24
C PHE A 464 10.75 33.34 -10.15
N LEU A 465 11.99 33.70 -10.50
CA LEU A 465 12.97 34.22 -9.56
C LEU A 465 13.07 35.75 -9.61
N PRO A 466 13.43 36.39 -8.47
CA PRO A 466 13.70 37.81 -8.44
C PRO A 466 14.88 38.16 -9.36
N PRO A 467 14.95 39.41 -9.89
CA PRO A 467 15.99 39.80 -10.85
C PRO A 467 17.42 39.50 -10.38
N SER A 468 17.71 39.66 -9.08
CA SER A 468 19.04 39.43 -8.51
C SER A 468 19.48 37.96 -8.47
N LEU A 469 18.54 37.02 -8.57
CA LEU A 469 18.82 35.57 -8.54
C LEU A 469 18.51 34.89 -9.87
N ARG A 470 18.11 35.65 -10.89
CA ARG A 470 17.50 35.11 -12.11
C ARG A 470 18.45 34.27 -12.95
N GLU A 471 19.70 34.70 -13.09
CA GLU A 471 20.69 34.01 -13.91
C GLU A 471 21.55 33.06 -13.07
N LYS A 472 21.88 33.48 -11.85
CA LYS A 472 22.83 32.79 -10.98
C LYS A 472 22.55 33.10 -9.52
N ILE A 473 22.71 32.09 -8.67
CA ILE A 473 22.70 32.22 -7.21
C ILE A 473 24.17 32.20 -6.74
N PRO A 474 24.73 33.33 -6.28
CA PRO A 474 26.14 33.40 -5.92
C PRO A 474 26.43 32.66 -4.61
N PHE A 475 27.67 32.17 -4.45
CA PHE A 475 28.16 31.73 -3.15
C PHE A 475 28.50 32.94 -2.27
N VAL A 476 27.98 32.93 -1.05
CA VAL A 476 28.19 33.99 -0.03
C VAL A 476 28.85 33.46 1.24
N LYS A 477 28.97 32.14 1.37
CA LYS A 477 29.65 31.44 2.46
C LYS A 477 30.68 30.45 1.91
N THR A 478 31.68 30.15 2.72
CA THR A 478 32.68 29.12 2.47
C THR A 478 32.06 27.73 2.56
N ALA A 479 32.61 26.77 1.81
CA ALA A 479 32.14 25.39 1.87
C ALA A 479 32.52 24.77 3.23
N PRO A 480 31.57 24.12 3.94
CA PRO A 480 31.86 23.46 5.21
C PRO A 480 33.01 22.44 5.11
N ILE A 481 33.06 21.67 4.01
CA ILE A 481 34.13 20.70 3.77
C ILE A 481 35.52 21.35 3.68
N ASP A 482 35.66 22.49 2.99
CA ASP A 482 36.94 23.19 2.86
C ASP A 482 37.40 23.76 4.23
N GLU A 483 36.46 24.20 5.07
CA GLU A 483 36.76 24.64 6.44
C GLU A 483 37.23 23.50 7.34
N GLU A 484 36.58 22.34 7.26
CA GLU A 484 36.97 21.15 8.01
C GLU A 484 38.36 20.66 7.60
N GLU A 485 38.65 20.61 6.31
CA GLU A 485 39.98 20.24 5.78
C GLU A 485 41.05 21.22 6.27
N THR A 486 40.76 22.52 6.23
CA THR A 486 41.68 23.54 6.75
C THR A 486 41.91 23.39 8.25
N LYS A 487 40.88 23.11 9.04
CA LYS A 487 40.98 22.84 10.49
C LYS A 487 41.79 21.58 10.76
N LYS A 488 41.58 20.49 10.00
CA LYS A 488 42.35 19.24 10.10
C LYS A 488 43.83 19.46 9.76
N ALA A 489 44.13 20.19 8.69
CA ALA A 489 45.49 20.52 8.28
C ALA A 489 46.22 21.39 9.32
N LYS A 490 45.53 22.37 9.94
CA LYS A 490 46.09 23.16 11.05
C LYS A 490 46.40 22.30 12.27
N LYS A 491 45.48 21.42 12.70
CA LYS A 491 45.70 20.49 13.82
C LYS A 491 46.87 19.52 13.55
N GLN A 492 47.03 19.02 12.32
CA GLN A 492 48.15 18.17 11.96
C GLN A 492 49.50 18.92 12.01
N LYS A 493 49.56 20.16 11.50
CA LYS A 493 50.77 21.00 11.60
C LYS A 493 51.14 21.33 13.05
N GLU A 494 50.16 21.60 13.91
CA GLU A 494 50.41 21.83 15.34
C GLU A 494 50.87 20.56 16.07
N GLY A 495 50.30 19.40 15.74
CA GLY A 495 50.73 18.10 16.26
C GLY A 495 52.16 17.74 15.84
N MET A 496 52.54 18.00 14.59
CA MET A 496 53.92 17.81 14.11
C MET A 496 54.90 18.78 14.77
N LYS A 497 54.54 20.05 14.98
CA LYS A 497 55.38 21.00 15.72
C LYS A 497 55.58 20.59 17.18
N LYS A 498 54.55 20.07 17.85
CA LYS A 498 54.66 19.55 19.22
C LYS A 498 55.56 18.30 19.30
N LYS A 499 55.48 17.39 18.32
CA LYS A 499 56.38 16.22 18.23
C LYS A 499 57.82 16.60 17.94
N ALA A 500 58.06 17.60 17.08
CA ALA A 500 59.41 18.12 16.83
C ALA A 500 60.01 18.81 18.07
N ALA A 501 59.20 19.50 18.87
CA ALA A 501 59.64 20.17 20.10
C ALA A 501 59.85 19.22 21.30
N THR A 502 59.42 17.95 21.21
CA THR A 502 59.57 16.94 22.27
C THR A 502 60.54 15.81 21.89
N GLY A 503 61.15 15.88 20.71
CA GLY A 503 62.13 14.90 20.21
C GLY A 503 63.60 15.27 20.45
N ASP A 504 63.88 16.45 21.02
CA ASP A 504 65.21 16.86 21.51
C ASP A 504 65.23 16.77 23.05
N SER A 505 65.21 15.54 23.57
CA SER A 505 65.52 15.25 24.99
C SER A 505 66.27 13.93 25.10
#